data_AF-A0A5N7BMG1-F1
#
_entry.id   AF-A0A5N7BMG1-F1
#
_cell.length_a   1.000
_cell.length_b   1.000
_cell.length_c   1.000
_cell.angle_alpha   90.00
_cell.angle_beta   90.00
_cell.angle_gamma   90.00
#
_symmetry.space_group_name_H-M   'P 1'
#
loop_
_entity.id
_entity.type
_entity.pdbx_description
1 polymer ?
#
loop_
_entity_poly.entity_id
_entity_poly.type
_entity_poly.pdbx_seq_one_letter_code
_entity_poly.pdbx_strand_id
1 'polypeptide(L)'
;MSLCLQLVLPLILPMEVCSKDDRETGILIQGRVRYLTIACGTYDRPTLPMPLNSLPDLPRTDAWNRAHISRDSSIGGKLKSELCNTALPSVQDIWHPESFDCLEIERVRQITVATFEATCQGSMVIAKIARFQWEIPRLSQESRIYKNLENTGLALRFLAMFMSIVA
;
A
#
# COMPACT_ATOMS: atom_id res chain seq x y z
N MET A 1 15.04 18.83 -7.99
CA MET A 1 14.19 19.73 -7.18
C MET A 1 13.42 18.83 -6.23
N SER A 2 13.80 18.89 -4.96
CA SER A 2 13.28 18.04 -3.89
C SER A 2 11.80 18.37 -3.67
N LEU A 3 10.92 17.39 -3.83
CA LEU A 3 9.52 17.46 -3.38
C LEU A 3 9.48 17.33 -1.85
N CYS A 4 10.16 18.25 -1.16
CA CYS A 4 9.95 18.55 0.24
C CYS A 4 8.91 19.67 0.29
N LEU A 5 7.67 19.34 -0.08
CA LEU A 5 6.51 20.20 0.14
C LEU A 5 5.47 19.36 0.85
N GLN A 6 5.16 19.79 2.06
CA GLN A 6 4.11 19.31 2.94
C GLN A 6 2.86 18.87 2.17
N LEU A 7 2.57 17.57 2.14
CA LEU A 7 1.24 17.09 1.79
C LEU A 7 0.51 16.74 3.09
N VAL A 8 -0.24 17.73 3.59
CA VAL A 8 -1.20 17.63 4.70
C VAL A 8 -2.50 16.91 4.25
N LEU A 9 -2.54 16.40 3.02
CA LEU A 9 -3.70 15.75 2.41
C LEU A 9 -3.44 14.25 2.19
N PRO A 10 -4.44 13.39 2.43
CA PRO A 10 -4.36 11.97 2.13
C PRO A 10 -4.09 11.75 0.64
N LEU A 11 -3.13 10.86 0.31
CA LEU A 11 -2.84 10.45 -1.06
C LEU A 11 -3.36 9.02 -1.29
N ILE A 12 -4.16 8.80 -2.33
CA ILE A 12 -4.49 7.43 -2.77
C ILE A 12 -3.22 6.79 -3.31
N LEU A 13 -2.85 5.66 -2.74
CA LEU A 13 -1.88 4.79 -3.37
C LEU A 13 -2.62 3.99 -4.45
N PRO A 14 -2.05 3.77 -5.64
CA PRO A 14 -2.67 2.97 -6.71
C PRO A 14 -2.77 1.50 -6.29
N MET A 15 -3.70 1.21 -5.38
CA MET A 15 -3.87 -0.03 -4.63
C MET A 15 -5.35 -0.32 -4.44
N GLU A 16 -6.16 -0.16 -5.50
CA GLU A 16 -7.58 -0.51 -5.45
C GLU A 16 -7.80 -1.99 -5.79
N VAL A 17 -8.58 -2.68 -4.95
CA VAL A 17 -9.15 -4.00 -5.26
C VAL A 17 -10.63 -3.99 -4.90
N CYS A 18 -11.46 -4.49 -5.81
CA CYS A 18 -12.89 -4.66 -5.61
C CYS A 18 -13.15 -6.14 -5.27
N SER A 19 -13.62 -6.41 -4.06
CA SER A 19 -14.37 -7.64 -3.80
C SER A 19 -15.80 -7.48 -4.32
N LYS A 20 -16.59 -8.56 -4.35
CA LYS A 20 -17.98 -8.48 -4.86
C LYS A 20 -18.84 -7.47 -4.11
N ASP A 21 -18.51 -7.22 -2.84
CA ASP A 21 -19.35 -6.41 -1.93
C ASP A 21 -18.63 -5.17 -1.38
N ASP A 22 -17.30 -5.17 -1.27
CA ASP A 22 -16.52 -4.05 -0.69
C ASP A 22 -15.30 -3.69 -1.55
N ARG A 23 -14.88 -2.41 -1.51
CA ARG A 23 -13.61 -1.97 -2.10
C ARG A 23 -12.56 -1.70 -1.04
N GLU A 24 -11.38 -2.27 -1.21
CA GLU A 24 -10.22 -1.96 -0.38
C GLU A 24 -9.24 -1.07 -1.15
N THR A 25 -8.82 0.03 -0.53
CA THR A 25 -7.81 0.94 -1.06
C THR A 25 -6.81 1.31 0.01
N GLY A 26 -5.53 1.33 -0.35
CA GLY A 26 -4.50 1.90 0.50
C GLY A 26 -4.36 3.41 0.29
N ILE A 27 -4.20 4.14 1.38
CA ILE A 27 -3.98 5.58 1.37
C ILE A 27 -2.77 5.94 2.22
N LEU A 28 -2.09 7.02 1.88
CA LEU A 28 -1.03 7.60 2.69
C LEU A 28 -1.61 8.76 3.50
N ILE A 29 -1.67 8.62 4.82
CA ILE A 29 -2.04 9.69 5.76
C ILE A 29 -0.84 9.97 6.65
N GLN A 30 -0.33 11.21 6.63
CA GLN A 30 0.81 11.64 7.46
C GLN A 30 2.05 10.74 7.32
N GLY A 31 2.36 10.29 6.10
CA GLY A 31 3.52 9.43 5.85
C GLY A 31 3.33 7.98 6.28
N ARG A 32 2.15 7.58 6.75
CA ARG A 32 1.82 6.18 7.05
C ARG A 32 0.80 5.63 6.06
N VAL A 33 1.01 4.38 5.64
CA VAL A 33 0.05 3.66 4.82
C VAL A 33 -1.08 3.16 5.70
N ARG A 34 -2.32 3.48 5.34
CA ARG A 34 -3.53 3.02 6.01
C ARG A 34 -4.47 2.37 5.01
N TYR A 35 -5.25 1.40 5.47
CA TYR A 35 -6.17 0.64 4.63
C TYR A 35 -7.59 1.13 4.84
N LEU A 36 -8.24 1.55 3.75
CA LEU A 36 -9.66 1.87 3.75
C LEU A 36 -10.43 0.74 3.09
N THR A 37 -11.50 0.30 3.73
CA THR A 37 -12.51 -0.56 3.14
C THR A 37 -13.79 0.25 3.00
N ILE A 38 -14.28 0.44 1.78
CA ILE A 38 -15.50 1.19 1.49
C ILE A 38 -16.59 0.17 1.16
N ALA A 39 -17.66 0.17 1.95
CA ALA A 39 -18.82 -0.69 1.74
C ALA A 39 -19.54 -0.36 0.43
N CYS A 40 -20.12 -1.36 -0.26
CA CYS A 40 -20.95 -1.10 -1.43
C CYS A 40 -22.11 -0.13 -1.10
N GLY A 41 -22.43 0.75 -2.06
CA GLY A 41 -23.47 1.76 -1.90
C GLY A 41 -23.05 2.99 -1.08
N THR A 42 -21.83 3.03 -0.55
CA THR A 42 -21.32 4.19 0.20
C THR A 42 -21.06 5.41 -0.69
N TYR A 43 -20.44 5.20 -1.85
CA TYR A 43 -20.22 6.26 -2.84
C TYR A 43 -20.88 5.88 -4.16
N ASP A 44 -21.29 6.89 -4.91
CA ASP A 44 -21.76 6.73 -6.27
C ASP A 44 -20.59 6.38 -7.21
N ARG A 45 -20.93 5.82 -8.39
CA ARG A 45 -19.93 5.38 -9.38
C ARG A 45 -18.85 6.40 -9.76
N PRO A 46 -19.12 7.72 -9.88
CA PRO A 46 -18.07 8.68 -10.22
C PRO A 46 -17.13 9.01 -9.05
N THR A 47 -17.59 8.90 -7.80
CA THR A 47 -16.77 9.19 -6.62
C THR A 47 -15.91 8.00 -6.20
N LEU A 48 -16.39 6.78 -6.48
CA LEU A 48 -15.73 5.53 -6.12
C LEU A 48 -14.24 5.40 -6.54
N PRO A 49 -13.81 5.86 -7.73
CA PRO A 49 -12.39 5.75 -8.15
C PRO A 49 -11.45 6.76 -7.48
N MET A 50 -12.00 7.83 -6.88
CA MET A 50 -11.20 8.87 -6.20
C MET A 50 -11.98 9.45 -5.01
N PRO A 51 -12.21 8.66 -3.94
CA PRO A 51 -13.05 9.09 -2.84
C PRO A 51 -12.41 10.13 -1.91
N LEU A 52 -11.15 10.54 -2.13
CA LEU A 52 -10.37 11.37 -1.19
C LEU A 52 -11.13 12.59 -0.67
N ASN A 53 -11.78 13.33 -1.58
CA ASN A 53 -12.51 14.55 -1.23
C ASN A 53 -13.85 14.27 -0.52
N SER A 54 -14.27 13.01 -0.50
CA SER A 54 -15.53 12.54 0.08
C SER A 54 -15.32 11.64 1.30
N LEU A 55 -14.07 11.40 1.70
CA LEU A 55 -13.74 10.66 2.92
C LEU A 55 -14.23 11.45 4.15
N PRO A 56 -14.70 10.75 5.20
CA PRO A 56 -14.92 11.39 6.49
C PRO A 56 -13.59 11.91 7.06
N ASP A 57 -13.68 12.84 8.02
CA ASP A 57 -12.50 13.29 8.77
C ASP A 57 -11.96 12.13 9.62
N LEU A 58 -10.91 11.47 9.13
CA LEU A 58 -10.28 10.35 9.81
C LEU A 58 -9.26 10.84 10.86
N PRO A 59 -9.24 10.27 12.08
CA PRO A 59 -8.31 10.69 13.13
C PRO A 59 -6.85 10.55 12.74
N ARG A 60 -6.09 11.59 13.04
CA ARG A 60 -4.64 11.69 12.82
C ARG A 60 -3.85 11.11 14.00
N THR A 61 -4.20 9.89 14.40
CA THR A 61 -3.57 9.17 15.52
C THR A 61 -2.99 7.85 15.03
N ASP A 62 -2.01 7.32 15.75
CA ASP A 62 -1.39 6.01 15.45
C ASP A 62 -2.20 4.83 16.02
N ALA A 63 -3.40 5.10 16.54
CA ALA A 63 -4.25 4.10 17.17
C ALA A 63 -4.97 3.18 16.16
N TRP A 64 -4.80 3.36 14.85
CA TRP A 64 -5.45 2.57 13.81
C TRP A 64 -4.61 2.50 12.53
N ASN A 65 -4.77 1.40 11.81
CA ASN A 65 -4.18 1.19 10.49
C ASN A 65 -5.20 0.74 9.44
N ARG A 66 -6.44 0.45 9.85
CA ARG A 66 -7.56 0.15 8.97
C ARG A 66 -8.81 0.95 9.36
N ALA A 67 -9.57 1.40 8.37
CA ALA A 67 -10.87 2.00 8.56
C ALA A 67 -11.89 1.39 7.60
N HIS A 68 -13.08 1.10 8.10
CA HIS A 68 -14.23 0.70 7.30
C HIS A 68 -15.20 1.88 7.18
N ILE A 69 -15.49 2.30 5.95
CA ILE A 69 -16.35 3.43 5.62
C ILE A 69 -17.63 2.90 5.02
N SER A 70 -18.75 3.23 5.65
CA SER A 70 -20.08 2.82 5.22
C SER A 70 -21.07 4.00 5.30
N ARG A 71 -22.25 3.84 4.71
CA ARG A 71 -23.40 4.72 4.97
C ARG A 71 -24.35 4.06 5.95
N ASP A 72 -24.74 4.83 6.96
CA ASP A 72 -25.79 4.41 7.88
C ASP A 72 -27.16 4.63 7.23
N SER A 73 -27.84 3.53 6.90
CA SER A 73 -29.19 3.54 6.32
C SER A 73 -30.26 4.02 7.33
N SER A 74 -29.97 3.99 8.63
CA SER A 74 -30.89 4.42 9.69
C SER A 74 -30.81 5.92 9.99
N ILE A 75 -29.66 6.57 9.72
CA ILE A 75 -29.42 8.00 10.02
C ILE A 75 -29.25 8.78 8.71
N GLY A 76 -30.27 8.71 7.84
CA GLY A 76 -30.36 9.56 6.64
C GLY A 76 -29.20 9.42 5.66
N GLY A 77 -28.49 8.29 5.65
CA GLY A 77 -27.38 8.03 4.73
C GLY A 77 -26.07 8.74 5.10
N LYS A 78 -25.88 9.17 6.35
CA LYS A 78 -24.60 9.75 6.79
C LYS A 78 -23.46 8.74 6.70
N LEU A 79 -22.25 9.24 6.43
CA LEU A 79 -21.04 8.42 6.46
C LEU A 79 -20.71 8.02 7.89
N LYS A 80 -20.34 6.76 8.07
CA LYS A 80 -19.84 6.16 9.30
C LYS A 80 -18.43 5.61 9.04
N SER A 81 -17.52 5.83 9.98
CA SER A 81 -16.17 5.26 9.94
C SER A 81 -15.92 4.41 11.19
N GLU A 82 -15.57 3.15 10.97
CA GLU A 82 -15.15 2.23 12.03
C GLU A 82 -13.65 2.03 11.92
N LEU A 83 -12.90 2.36 12.98
CA LEU A 83 -11.44 2.32 12.98
C LEU A 83 -10.98 1.09 13.75
N CYS A 84 -9.96 0.42 13.24
CA CYS A 84 -9.31 -0.67 13.95
C CYS A 84 -7.79 -0.66 13.75
N ASN A 85 -7.10 -1.26 14.70
CA ASN A 85 -5.69 -1.57 14.61
C ASN A 85 -5.55 -3.09 14.52
N THR A 86 -5.06 -3.57 13.39
CA THR A 86 -4.87 -5.00 13.15
C THR A 86 -3.39 -5.27 12.98
N ALA A 87 -2.89 -6.34 13.60
CA ALA A 87 -1.55 -6.83 13.29
C ALA A 87 -1.51 -7.27 11.82
N LEU A 88 -0.78 -6.53 11.01
CA LEU A 88 -0.64 -6.81 9.59
C LEU A 88 0.56 -7.75 9.38
N PRO A 89 0.47 -8.73 8.47
CA PRO A 89 1.55 -9.67 8.25
C PRO A 89 2.79 -8.95 7.71
N SER A 90 3.96 -9.36 8.18
CA SER A 90 5.25 -8.87 7.71
C SER A 90 6.06 -10.00 7.09
N VAL A 91 7.03 -9.65 6.25
CA VAL A 91 7.99 -10.63 5.74
C VAL A 91 8.92 -11.03 6.90
N GLN A 92 8.93 -12.31 7.25
CA GLN A 92 9.71 -12.81 8.38
C GLN A 92 11.15 -13.20 8.01
N ASP A 93 11.36 -13.71 6.78
CA ASP A 93 12.66 -14.21 6.30
C ASP A 93 13.41 -13.08 5.57
N ILE A 94 13.93 -12.13 6.35
CA ILE A 94 14.77 -11.05 5.84
C ILE A 94 16.20 -11.58 5.70
N TRP A 95 16.63 -11.78 4.45
CA TRP A 95 17.93 -12.41 4.16
C TRP A 95 18.92 -11.47 3.47
N HIS A 96 18.45 -10.39 2.86
CA HIS A 96 19.32 -9.40 2.22
C HIS A 96 19.73 -8.32 3.25
N PRO A 97 21.01 -7.91 3.31
CA PRO A 97 21.49 -6.94 4.31
C PRO A 97 20.93 -5.53 4.09
N GLU A 98 20.70 -5.15 2.83
CA GLU A 98 20.09 -3.86 2.49
C GLU A 98 18.57 -3.92 2.58
N SER A 99 17.97 -2.91 3.20
CA SER A 99 16.53 -2.69 3.21
C SER A 99 16.20 -1.21 3.01
N PHE A 100 15.08 -0.95 2.32
CA PHE A 100 14.64 0.41 2.00
C PHE A 100 13.17 0.60 2.33
N ASP A 101 12.79 1.84 2.68
CA ASP A 101 11.38 2.23 2.69
C ASP A 101 10.90 2.38 1.23
N CYS A 102 9.77 1.76 0.89
CA CYS A 102 9.21 1.87 -0.45
C CYS A 102 8.71 3.29 -0.77
N LEU A 103 8.51 4.14 0.25
CA LEU A 103 8.16 5.55 0.09
C LEU A 103 9.36 6.41 -0.32
N GLU A 104 10.58 5.95 -0.10
CA GLU A 104 11.82 6.66 -0.45
C GLU A 104 12.24 6.43 -1.91
N ILE A 105 11.59 5.49 -2.60
CA ILE A 105 11.93 5.14 -3.97
C ILE A 105 11.18 6.00 -4.98
N GLU A 106 11.94 6.59 -5.89
CA GLU A 106 11.40 7.32 -7.04
C GLU A 106 10.85 6.33 -8.07
N ARG A 107 9.53 6.36 -8.28
CA ARG A 107 8.85 5.57 -9.31
C ARG A 107 9.07 6.20 -10.67
N VAL A 108 9.64 5.43 -11.60
CA VAL A 108 9.90 5.89 -12.97
C VAL A 108 8.75 5.47 -13.88
N ARG A 109 8.41 4.17 -13.89
CA ARG A 109 7.40 3.63 -14.80
C ARG A 109 6.69 2.43 -14.21
N GLN A 110 5.36 2.40 -14.30
CA GLN A 110 4.59 1.23 -13.91
C GLN A 110 4.69 0.12 -14.96
N ILE A 111 4.98 -1.11 -14.52
CA ILE A 111 5.04 -2.30 -15.39
C ILE A 111 3.79 -3.15 -15.19
N THR A 112 3.45 -3.45 -13.94
CA THR A 112 2.21 -4.13 -13.55
C THR A 112 1.58 -3.41 -12.37
N VAL A 113 0.48 -3.95 -11.85
CA VAL A 113 -0.17 -3.37 -10.67
C VAL A 113 0.72 -3.38 -9.43
N ALA A 114 1.63 -4.36 -9.29
CA ALA A 114 2.52 -4.53 -8.14
C ALA A 114 4.01 -4.41 -8.48
N THR A 115 4.35 -4.04 -9.74
CA THR A 115 5.73 -3.98 -10.24
C THR A 115 5.97 -2.69 -11.00
N PHE A 116 7.08 -2.03 -10.72
CA PHE A 116 7.44 -0.78 -11.38
C PHE A 116 8.97 -0.64 -11.52
N GLU A 117 9.38 0.09 -12.55
CA GLU A 117 10.74 0.62 -12.68
C GLU A 117 10.92 1.77 -11.70
N ALA A 118 12.07 1.80 -11.05
CA ALA A 118 12.36 2.75 -10.01
C ALA A 118 13.84 3.14 -10.01
N THR A 119 14.15 4.28 -9.40
CA THR A 119 15.52 4.65 -9.08
C THR A 119 15.76 4.46 -7.59
N CYS A 120 16.73 3.62 -7.26
CA CYS A 120 17.18 3.37 -5.89
C CYS A 120 18.68 3.63 -5.81
N GLN A 121 19.10 4.58 -4.98
CA GLN A 121 20.51 4.98 -4.81
C GLN A 121 21.24 5.22 -6.16
N GLY A 122 20.57 5.88 -7.11
CA GLY A 122 21.12 6.17 -8.44
C GLY A 122 21.15 4.98 -9.41
N SER A 123 20.71 3.80 -9.00
CA SER A 123 20.58 2.61 -9.86
C SER A 123 19.14 2.43 -10.33
N MET A 124 18.97 1.99 -11.59
CA MET A 124 17.66 1.59 -12.11
C MET A 124 17.33 0.18 -11.61
N VAL A 125 16.16 0.03 -11.01
CA VAL A 125 15.71 -1.22 -10.38
C VAL A 125 14.30 -1.58 -10.81
N ILE A 126 13.97 -2.87 -10.72
CA ILE A 126 12.60 -3.36 -10.79
C ILE A 126 12.12 -3.60 -9.37
N ALA A 127 11.23 -2.75 -8.88
CA ALA A 127 10.65 -2.87 -7.56
C ALA A 127 9.33 -3.66 -7.63
N LYS A 128 9.16 -4.58 -6.69
CA LYS A 128 7.90 -5.31 -6.45
C LYS A 128 7.42 -5.03 -5.05
N ILE A 129 6.15 -4.69 -4.90
CA ILE A 129 5.56 -4.33 -3.61
C ILE A 129 4.31 -5.17 -3.33
N ALA A 130 4.14 -5.60 -2.09
CA ALA A 130 2.86 -6.15 -1.62
C ALA A 130 1.99 -4.97 -1.21
N ARG A 131 0.93 -4.74 -1.95
CA ARG A 131 -0.06 -3.68 -1.68
C ARG A 131 -1.03 -4.12 -0.61
N PHE A 132 -1.31 -5.42 -0.54
CA PHE A 132 -2.20 -6.03 0.43
C PHE A 132 -1.54 -7.19 1.17
N GLN A 133 -2.06 -7.48 2.36
CA GLN A 133 -1.59 -8.57 3.21
C GLN A 133 -1.54 -9.93 2.52
N TRP A 134 -2.48 -10.23 1.63
CA TRP A 134 -2.52 -11.51 0.91
C TRP A 134 -1.46 -11.63 -0.20
N GLU A 135 -0.85 -10.53 -0.63
CA GLU A 135 0.26 -10.54 -1.61
C GLU A 135 1.60 -10.89 -0.93
N ILE A 136 1.71 -10.70 0.40
CA ILE A 136 2.94 -10.91 1.17
C ILE A 136 3.45 -12.36 1.09
N PRO A 137 2.62 -13.41 1.27
CA PRO A 137 3.10 -14.79 1.15
C PRO A 137 3.71 -15.09 -0.23
N ARG A 138 3.12 -14.54 -1.29
CA ARG A 138 3.62 -14.72 -2.67
C ARG A 138 4.97 -14.05 -2.85
N LEU A 139 5.13 -12.79 -2.42
CA LEU A 139 6.42 -12.09 -2.53
C LEU A 139 7.49 -12.69 -1.62
N SER A 140 7.11 -13.19 -0.43
CA SER A 140 8.01 -13.92 0.46
C SER A 140 8.54 -15.19 -0.20
N GLN A 141 7.67 -15.95 -0.87
CA GLN A 141 8.10 -17.14 -1.60
C GLN A 141 8.99 -16.79 -2.80
N GLU A 142 8.67 -15.73 -3.55
CA GLU A 142 9.52 -15.24 -4.63
C GLU A 142 10.91 -14.84 -4.11
N SER A 143 10.97 -14.10 -2.99
CA SER A 143 12.21 -13.69 -2.32
C SER A 143 13.08 -14.88 -1.91
N ARG A 144 12.47 -15.96 -1.39
CA ARG A 144 13.19 -17.21 -1.07
C ARG A 144 13.81 -17.88 -2.29
N ILE A 145 13.16 -17.81 -3.45
CA ILE A 145 13.73 -18.33 -4.69
C ILE A 145 14.95 -17.49 -5.09
N TYR A 146 14.88 -16.16 -4.99
CA TYR A 146 16.04 -15.30 -5.25
C TYR A 146 17.21 -15.58 -4.30
N LYS A 147 16.94 -15.82 -3.02
CA LYS A 147 17.96 -16.26 -2.04
C LYS A 147 18.68 -17.53 -2.50
N ASN A 148 17.94 -18.52 -2.97
CA ASN A 148 18.52 -19.78 -3.45
C ASN A 148 19.28 -19.64 -4.77
N LEU A 149 18.90 -18.65 -5.60
CA LEU A 149 19.55 -18.37 -6.89
C LEU A 149 20.69 -17.35 -6.76
N GLU A 150 20.93 -16.80 -5.57
CA GLU A 150 21.99 -15.84 -5.35
C GLU A 150 23.35 -16.45 -5.73
N ASN A 151 24.16 -15.70 -6.47
CA ASN A 151 25.48 -16.12 -6.97
C ASN A 151 25.49 -17.31 -7.95
N THR A 152 24.33 -17.78 -8.41
CA THR A 152 24.26 -18.87 -9.42
C THR A 152 24.40 -18.37 -10.86
N GLY A 153 24.23 -17.06 -11.10
CA GLY A 153 24.16 -16.48 -12.44
C GLY A 153 22.83 -16.73 -13.17
N LEU A 154 21.88 -17.44 -12.55
CA LEU A 154 20.57 -17.77 -13.15
C LEU A 154 19.48 -16.72 -12.87
N ALA A 155 19.72 -15.82 -11.91
CA ALA A 155 18.79 -14.77 -11.53
C ALA A 155 19.41 -13.38 -11.71
N LEU A 156 18.54 -12.38 -11.90
CA LEU A 156 18.94 -10.98 -11.77
C LEU A 156 19.47 -10.73 -10.37
N ARG A 157 20.42 -9.80 -10.26
CA ARG A 157 20.97 -9.37 -8.97
C ARG A 157 19.85 -8.79 -8.11
N PHE A 158 19.65 -9.40 -6.95
CA PHE A 158 18.79 -8.88 -5.90
C PHE A 158 19.52 -7.75 -5.17
N LEU A 159 18.88 -6.59 -5.01
CA LEU A 159 19.55 -5.38 -4.48
C LEU A 159 19.13 -5.03 -3.05
N ALA A 160 17.90 -5.34 -2.65
CA ALA A 160 17.38 -5.03 -1.33
C ALA A 160 16.01 -5.65 -1.08
N MET A 161 15.66 -5.78 0.21
CA MET A 161 14.30 -6.09 0.64
C MET A 161 13.53 -4.82 1.02
N PHE A 162 12.26 -4.74 0.62
CA PHE A 162 11.36 -3.70 1.10
C PHE A 162 10.68 -4.15 2.38
N MET A 163 10.81 -3.35 3.44
CA MET A 163 10.23 -3.67 4.74
C MET A 163 8.90 -2.98 5.05
N SER A 164 8.32 -2.18 4.15
CA SER A 164 7.00 -1.61 4.44
C SER A 164 6.12 -1.39 3.20
N ILE A 165 4.97 -2.06 3.19
CA ILE A 165 3.66 -1.44 2.98
C ILE A 165 2.78 -1.97 4.12
N VAL A 166 3.23 -1.80 5.36
CA VAL A 166 2.53 -2.29 6.53
C VAL A 166 3.04 -1.49 7.74
N ALA A 167 2.36 -0.40 8.10
CA ALA A 167 2.56 0.30 9.36
C ALA A 167 1.20 0.74 9.93
#